data_AF-A0A661EUJ8-F1
#
_entry.id   AF-A0A661EUJ8-F1
#
_cell.length_a   1.000
_cell.length_b   1.000
_cell.length_c   1.000
_cell.angle_alpha   90.00
_cell.angle_beta   90.00
_cell.angle_gamma   90.00
#
_symmetry.space_group_name_H-M   'P 1'
#
loop_
_entity.id
_entity.type
_entity.pdbx_description
1 polymer ?
#
loop_
_entity_poly.entity_id
_entity_poly.type
_entity_poly.pdbx_seq_one_letter_code
_entity_poly.pdbx_strand_id
1 'polypeptide(L)'
;KYRHGGKGRRDIPMFSNFPPMNLETGEKVIDLLEVFAAEHQASCGAVALAWQMANPAITCPILGAKNVEQLEQNLPAENLELSAEELQQLNEVSAIPLPYPNWMVGFQNQPRLDAD
;
A
#
# COMPACT_ATOMS: atom_id res chain seq x y z
N LYS A 1 -13.20 -8.51 -2.08
CA LYS A 1 -14.63 -8.62 -1.66
C LYS A 1 -15.38 -7.29 -1.63
N TYR A 2 -14.86 -6.24 -0.98
CA TYR A 2 -15.54 -4.94 -0.89
C TYR A 2 -15.60 -4.22 -2.24
N ARG A 3 -14.58 -4.39 -3.07
CA ARG A 3 -14.52 -3.91 -4.47
C ARG A 3 -15.63 -4.46 -5.38
N HIS A 4 -16.12 -5.67 -5.12
CA HIS A 4 -17.14 -6.34 -5.95
C HIS A 4 -18.53 -6.28 -5.31
N GLY A 5 -18.85 -5.17 -4.62
CA GLY A 5 -20.17 -4.95 -4.02
C GLY A 5 -20.42 -5.69 -2.70
N GLY A 6 -19.38 -6.27 -2.09
CA GLY A 6 -19.49 -6.86 -0.77
C GLY A 6 -19.71 -5.80 0.30
N LYS A 7 -20.70 -6.00 1.18
CA LYS A 7 -21.01 -5.06 2.27
C LYS A 7 -20.20 -5.34 3.55
N GLY A 8 -19.97 -4.31 4.35
CA GLY A 8 -19.22 -4.34 5.59
C GLY A 8 -19.48 -3.11 6.48
N ARG A 9 -18.71 -3.03 7.56
CA ARG A 9 -18.86 -1.99 8.58
C ARG A 9 -18.58 -0.57 8.08
N ARG A 10 -18.00 -0.39 6.88
CA ARG A 10 -17.76 0.92 6.27
C ARG A 10 -18.86 1.36 5.31
N ASP A 11 -19.82 0.50 4.94
CA ASP A 11 -20.91 0.85 4.02
C ASP A 11 -22.10 1.57 4.71
N ILE A 12 -21.93 1.96 5.97
CA ILE A 12 -22.87 2.82 6.68
C ILE A 12 -22.74 4.24 6.09
N PRO A 13 -23.83 4.90 5.64
CA PRO A 13 -23.76 6.18 4.93
C PRO A 13 -22.96 7.27 5.66
N MET A 14 -23.04 7.30 6.99
CA MET A 14 -22.32 8.25 7.86
C MET A 14 -20.79 8.04 7.88
N PHE A 15 -20.30 6.84 7.56
CA PHE A 15 -18.88 6.48 7.60
C PHE A 15 -18.34 5.98 6.25
N SER A 16 -19.09 6.21 5.16
CA SER A 16 -18.78 5.68 3.83
C SER A 16 -17.40 6.08 3.31
N ASN A 17 -16.87 7.23 3.72
CA ASN A 17 -15.50 7.65 3.50
C ASN A 17 -14.93 8.40 4.72
N PHE A 18 -15.12 7.85 5.93
CA PHE A 18 -14.57 8.43 7.16
C PHE A 18 -13.57 7.47 7.83
N PRO A 19 -12.35 7.91 8.15
CA PRO A 19 -11.76 9.19 7.73
C PRO A 19 -11.65 9.29 6.19
N PRO A 20 -11.56 10.52 5.63
CA PRO A 20 -11.45 10.69 4.19
C PRO A 20 -10.19 10.01 3.67
N MET A 21 -10.39 9.06 2.77
CA MET A 21 -9.34 8.31 2.09
C MET A 21 -9.34 8.64 0.60
N ASN A 22 -8.17 8.57 -0.02
CA ASN A 22 -8.07 8.58 -1.48
C ASN A 22 -8.41 7.18 -2.02
N LEU A 23 -9.69 6.99 -2.37
CA LEU A 23 -10.19 5.72 -2.89
C LEU A 23 -9.58 5.39 -4.26
N GLU A 24 -9.31 6.38 -5.10
CA GLU A 24 -8.71 6.16 -6.42
C GLU A 24 -7.30 5.56 -6.29
N THR A 25 -6.47 6.12 -5.41
CA THR A 25 -5.15 5.55 -5.09
C THR A 25 -5.30 4.14 -4.49
N GLY A 26 -6.26 3.94 -3.58
CA GLY A 26 -6.52 2.63 -2.99
C GLY A 26 -6.87 1.56 -4.03
N GLU A 27 -7.70 1.89 -5.01
CA GLU A 27 -8.06 0.99 -6.11
C GLU A 27 -6.83 0.62 -6.97
N LYS A 28 -5.99 1.61 -7.31
CA LYS A 28 -4.76 1.37 -8.09
C LYS A 28 -3.75 0.49 -7.34
N VAL A 29 -3.64 0.66 -6.02
CA VAL A 29 -2.80 -0.21 -5.18
C VAL A 29 -3.34 -1.64 -5.21
N ILE A 30 -4.66 -1.82 -5.08
CA ILE A 30 -5.28 -3.15 -5.12
C ILE A 30 -5.10 -3.82 -6.49
N ASP A 31 -5.25 -3.07 -7.59
CA ASP A 31 -5.00 -3.57 -8.94
C ASP A 31 -3.59 -4.14 -9.08
N LEU A 32 -2.59 -3.39 -8.61
CA LEU A 32 -1.20 -3.83 -8.68
C LEU A 32 -0.93 -5.05 -7.80
N LEU A 33 -1.49 -5.09 -6.60
CA LEU A 33 -1.40 -6.25 -5.70
C LEU A 33 -2.06 -7.51 -6.30
N GLU A 34 -3.15 -7.36 -7.05
CA GLU A 34 -3.81 -8.48 -7.74
C GLU A 34 -2.94 -9.05 -8.87
N VAL A 35 -2.26 -8.19 -9.63
CA VAL A 35 -1.29 -8.60 -10.67
C VAL A 35 -0.14 -9.39 -10.05
N PHE A 36 0.56 -8.82 -9.08
CA PHE A 36 1.72 -9.48 -8.46
C PHE A 36 1.32 -10.73 -7.67
N ALA A 37 0.14 -10.73 -7.04
CA ALA A 37 -0.37 -11.94 -6.40
C ALA A 37 -0.54 -13.10 -7.40
N ALA A 38 -1.02 -12.82 -8.61
CA ALA A 38 -1.15 -13.83 -9.66
C ALA A 38 0.22 -14.32 -10.15
N GLU A 39 1.17 -13.42 -10.36
CA GLU A 39 2.53 -13.75 -10.82
C GLU A 39 3.30 -14.61 -9.81
N HIS A 40 3.18 -14.29 -8.52
CA HIS A 40 3.83 -15.01 -7.43
C HIS A 40 3.03 -16.20 -6.88
N GLN A 41 1.84 -16.48 -7.43
CA GLN A 41 0.91 -17.51 -6.94
C GLN A 41 0.62 -17.36 -5.43
N ALA A 42 0.50 -16.12 -4.98
CA ALA A 42 0.32 -15.75 -3.58
C ALA A 42 -1.01 -15.01 -3.38
N SER A 43 -1.36 -14.73 -2.12
CA SER A 43 -2.49 -13.84 -1.84
C SER A 43 -2.06 -12.38 -1.94
N CYS A 44 -2.98 -11.46 -2.25
CA CYS A 44 -2.69 -10.02 -2.18
C CYS A 44 -2.19 -9.58 -0.80
N GLY A 45 -2.67 -10.26 0.26
CA GLY A 45 -2.20 -10.02 1.62
C GLY A 45 -0.74 -10.43 1.81
N ALA A 46 -0.34 -11.58 1.27
CA ALA A 46 1.04 -12.03 1.30
C ALA A 46 1.98 -11.07 0.54
N VAL A 47 1.58 -10.62 -0.65
CA VAL A 47 2.35 -9.63 -1.44
C VAL A 47 2.49 -8.31 -0.67
N ALA A 48 1.41 -7.81 -0.07
CA ALA A 48 1.46 -6.57 0.71
C ALA A 48 2.37 -6.69 1.95
N LEU A 49 2.36 -7.85 2.62
CA LEU A 49 3.25 -8.12 3.75
C LEU A 49 4.72 -8.23 3.30
N ALA A 50 5.00 -8.90 2.18
CA ALA A 50 6.34 -8.98 1.61
C ALA A 50 6.88 -7.59 1.25
N TRP A 51 6.05 -6.74 0.63
CA TRP A 51 6.39 -5.35 0.37
C TRP A 51 6.71 -4.56 1.65
N GLN A 52 5.97 -4.77 2.74
CA GLN A 52 6.27 -4.16 4.03
C GLN A 52 7.60 -4.66 4.61
N MET A 53 7.88 -5.96 4.54
CA MET A 53 9.12 -6.56 5.05
C MET A 53 10.36 -6.16 4.25
N ALA A 54 10.20 -5.82 2.96
CA ALA A 54 11.29 -5.29 2.14
C ALA A 54 11.73 -3.88 2.54
N ASN A 55 10.93 -3.14 3.31
CA ASN A 55 11.29 -1.80 3.78
C ASN A 55 12.21 -1.87 5.01
N PRO A 56 13.46 -1.37 4.93
CA PRO A 56 14.41 -1.46 6.05
C PRO A 56 13.98 -0.68 7.30
N ALA A 57 13.03 0.26 7.18
CA ALA A 57 12.46 0.96 8.33
C ALA A 57 11.43 0.11 9.11
N ILE A 58 11.00 -1.03 8.57
CA ILE A 58 10.01 -1.92 9.15
C ILE A 58 10.72 -3.17 9.67
N THR A 59 10.68 -3.41 10.98
CA THR A 59 11.27 -4.62 11.57
C THR A 59 10.40 -5.86 11.36
N CYS A 60 9.08 -5.72 11.50
CA CYS A 60 8.11 -6.79 11.27
C CYS A 60 6.69 -6.21 11.11
N PRO A 61 5.92 -6.67 10.10
CA PRO A 61 4.52 -6.27 9.94
C PRO A 61 3.61 -6.96 10.95
N ILE A 62 2.51 -6.30 11.33
CA ILE A 62 1.49 -6.87 12.22
C ILE A 62 0.36 -7.45 11.38
N LEU A 63 0.11 -8.76 11.53
CA LEU A 63 -1.00 -9.47 10.87
C LEU A 63 -2.05 -9.92 11.91
N GLY A 64 -3.31 -9.62 11.63
CA GLY A 64 -4.46 -10.19 12.34
C GLY A 64 -5.18 -11.23 11.49
N ALA A 65 -5.26 -12.48 11.95
CA ALA A 65 -6.02 -13.56 11.34
C ALA A 65 -7.12 -14.05 12.28
N LYS A 66 -8.34 -14.26 11.76
CA LYS A 66 -9.48 -14.75 12.54
C LYS A 66 -9.60 -16.27 12.55
N ASN A 67 -8.99 -16.92 11.58
CA ASN A 67 -8.96 -18.37 11.41
C ASN A 67 -7.60 -18.78 10.83
N VAL A 68 -7.34 -20.08 10.85
CA VAL A 68 -6.05 -20.65 10.44
C VAL A 68 -5.83 -20.46 8.94
N GLU A 69 -6.88 -20.56 8.13
CA GLU A 69 -6.78 -20.42 6.68
C GLU A 69 -6.28 -19.02 6.27
N GLN A 70 -6.71 -17.96 6.97
CA GLN A 70 -6.18 -16.61 6.74
C GLN A 70 -4.70 -16.50 7.10
N LEU A 71 -4.25 -17.19 8.15
CA LEU A 71 -2.85 -17.20 8.52
C LEU A 71 -2.03 -17.93 7.43
N GLU A 72 -2.47 -19.12 7.03
CA GLU A 72 -1.83 -19.93 5.98
C GLU A 72 -1.73 -19.19 4.64
N GLN A 73 -2.72 -18.37 4.29
CA GLN A 73 -2.69 -17.54 3.07
C GLN A 73 -1.67 -16.40 3.11
N ASN A 74 -1.23 -15.98 4.30
CA ASN A 74 -0.33 -14.83 4.49
C ASN A 74 1.09 -15.24 4.88
N LEU A 75 1.28 -16.40 5.53
CA LEU A 75 2.61 -16.91 5.90
C LEU A 75 3.62 -17.02 4.74
N PRO A 76 3.20 -17.32 3.48
CA PRO A 76 4.14 -17.31 2.34
C PRO A 76 4.84 -15.97 2.11
N ALA A 77 4.33 -14.86 2.66
CA ALA A 77 4.96 -13.55 2.57
C ALA A 77 6.43 -13.53 3.03
N GLU A 78 6.78 -14.34 4.04
CA GLU A 78 8.14 -14.39 4.59
C GLU A 78 9.18 -14.81 3.54
N ASN A 79 8.78 -15.65 2.58
CA ASN A 79 9.67 -16.19 1.55
C ASN A 79 9.41 -15.58 0.17
N LEU A 80 8.52 -14.59 0.08
CA LEU A 80 8.16 -13.94 -1.17
C LEU A 80 9.11 -12.76 -1.40
N GLU A 81 9.97 -12.88 -2.40
CA GLU A 81 10.87 -11.81 -2.82
C GLU A 81 10.26 -11.06 -4.01
N LEU A 82 9.93 -9.79 -3.79
CA LEU A 82 9.52 -8.88 -4.85
C LEU A 82 10.76 -8.30 -5.55
N SER A 83 10.72 -8.22 -6.87
CA SER A 83 11.73 -7.56 -7.68
C SER A 83 11.83 -6.06 -7.36
N ALA A 84 12.96 -5.45 -7.74
CA ALA A 84 13.17 -4.02 -7.54
C ALA A 84 12.09 -3.19 -8.26
N GLU A 85 11.68 -3.62 -9.44
CA GLU A 85 10.64 -3.00 -10.24
C GLU A 85 9.26 -3.10 -9.57
N GLU A 86 8.90 -4.27 -9.03
CA GLU A 86 7.63 -4.45 -8.30
C GLU A 86 7.57 -3.60 -7.04
N LEU A 87 8.67 -3.59 -6.26
CA LEU A 87 8.81 -2.74 -5.08
C LEU A 87 8.68 -1.26 -5.45
N GLN A 88 9.34 -0.82 -6.53
CA GLN A 88 9.25 0.55 -7.02
C GLN A 88 7.82 0.91 -7.41
N GLN A 89 7.13 0.08 -8.19
CA GLN A 89 5.76 0.34 -8.61
C GLN A 89 4.80 0.43 -7.41
N LEU A 90 4.93 -0.45 -6.42
CA LEU A 90 4.15 -0.39 -5.18
C LEU A 90 4.46 0.87 -4.36
N ASN A 91 5.73 1.27 -4.27
CA ASN A 91 6.13 2.50 -3.58
C ASN A 91 5.55 3.75 -4.26
N GLU A 92 5.60 3.82 -5.59
CA GLU A 92 5.11 4.96 -6.36
C GLU A 92 3.59 5.08 -6.29
N VAL A 93 2.86 3.98 -6.51
CA VAL A 93 1.40 4.00 -6.50
C VAL A 93 0.83 4.27 -5.10
N SER A 94 1.54 3.87 -4.03
CA SER A 94 1.14 4.09 -2.64
C SER A 94 1.67 5.38 -2.02
N ALA A 95 2.48 6.16 -2.75
CA ALA A 95 3.12 7.36 -2.24
C ALA A 95 2.09 8.39 -1.74
N ILE A 96 2.31 8.87 -0.52
CA ILE A 96 1.51 9.94 0.07
C ILE A 96 2.15 11.28 -0.30
N PRO A 97 1.37 12.31 -0.67
CA PRO A 97 1.91 13.65 -0.89
C PRO A 97 2.71 14.12 0.32
N LEU A 98 3.81 14.83 0.06
CA LEU A 98 4.65 15.37 1.13
C LEU A 98 3.78 16.20 2.09
N PRO A 99 3.73 15.86 3.39
CA PRO A 99 2.95 16.62 4.35
C PRO A 99 3.59 17.99 4.61
N TYR A 100 2.82 18.94 5.12
CA TYR A 100 3.39 20.15 5.68
C TYR A 100 4.29 19.80 6.89
N PRO A 101 5.47 20.42 7.07
CA PRO A 101 6.07 21.47 6.24
C PRO A 101 7.01 20.96 5.14
N ASN A 102 7.11 19.65 4.90
CA ASN A 102 8.11 19.06 4.00
C ASN A 102 8.05 19.62 2.58
N TRP A 103 6.85 19.77 2.00
CA TRP A 103 6.70 20.40 0.69
C TRP A 103 7.14 21.87 0.68
N MET A 104 6.93 22.60 1.78
CA MET A 104 7.29 24.01 1.92
C MET A 104 8.80 24.17 2.02
N VAL A 105 9.46 23.30 2.79
CA VAL A 105 10.93 23.27 2.88
C VAL A 105 11.54 22.97 1.51
N GLY A 106 10.99 22.00 0.77
CA GLY A 106 11.42 21.71 -0.60
C GLY A 106 11.29 22.90 -1.54
N PHE A 107 10.16 23.62 -1.48
CA PHE A 107 9.94 24.84 -2.25
C PHE A 107 10.92 25.97 -1.88
N GLN A 108 11.17 26.19 -0.57
CA GLN A 108 12.08 27.24 -0.10
C GLN A 108 13.55 27.00 -0.46
N ASN A 109 13.95 25.73 -0.53
CA ASN A 109 15.31 25.32 -0.89
C ASN A 109 15.55 25.29 -2.40
N GLN A 110 14.55 25.62 -3.23
CA GLN A 110 14.77 25.75 -4.67
C GLN A 110 15.74 26.91 -4.92
N PRO A 111 16.78 26.71 -5.76
CA PRO A 111 17.69 27.78 -6.10
C PRO A 111 16.88 28.94 -6.68
N ARG A 112 16.99 30.11 -6.05
CA ARG A 112 16.44 31.34 -6.62
C ARG A 112 17.19 31.54 -7.93
N LEU A 113 16.46 31.55 -9.05
CA LEU A 113 17.03 31.72 -10.39
C LEU A 113 18.13 32.79 -10.35
N ASP A 114 19.37 32.40 -10.65
CA ASP A 114 20.46 33.34 -10.82
C ASP A 114 20.05 34.25 -11.99
N ALA A 115 19.97 35.55 -11.71
CA ALA A 115 19.67 36.55 -12.72
C ALA A 115 20.85 36.61 -13.70
N ASP A 116 20.60 36.24 -14.96
CA ASP A 116 21.46 36.56 -16.11
C ASP A 116 21.68 38.09 -16.24
#